data_AF-A0A0A9XT62-F1
#
_entry.id   AF-A0A0A9XT62-F1
#
_cell.length_a   1.000
_cell.length_b   1.000
_cell.length_c   1.000
_cell.angle_alpha   90.00
_cell.angle_beta   90.00
_cell.angle_gamma   90.00
#
_symmetry.space_group_name_H-M   'P 1'
#
loop_
_entity.id
_entity.type
_entity.pdbx_description
1 polymer ?
#
loop_
_entity_poly.entity_id
_entity_poly.type
_entity_poly.pdbx_seq_one_letter_code
_entity_poly.pdbx_strand_id
1 'polypeptide(L)'
;MEIVKDEPMMSDDPQPPSKSSVRSSEYFQMTVKPLLEEGKDGELIDWLKDIGLLRRSQKCTNSECQGLKPMDWKRARIVDKFHWSCPACKKKASIRLDSPLADFHCSFKIILDTITAWCDGISLEEYTKENKSVKAVIAKRIYNTCTT
;
A
#
# COMPACT_ATOMS: atom_id res chain seq x y z
N MET A 1 -39.80 -27.88 -51.22
CA MET A 1 -39.32 -26.50 -51.04
C MET A 1 -39.68 -26.11 -49.63
N GLU A 2 -38.93 -26.58 -48.64
CA GLU A 2 -37.62 -26.08 -48.18
C GLU A 2 -37.78 -25.05 -47.05
N ILE A 3 -36.94 -25.29 -46.05
CA ILE A 3 -36.81 -24.74 -44.68
C ILE A 3 -36.38 -23.26 -44.73
N VAL A 4 -36.63 -22.47 -43.68
CA VAL A 4 -35.61 -21.80 -42.82
C VAL A 4 -36.29 -21.04 -41.66
N LYS A 5 -35.84 -21.34 -40.43
CA LYS A 5 -36.04 -20.61 -39.18
C LYS A 5 -35.08 -19.42 -39.14
N ASP A 6 -35.45 -18.30 -38.52
CA ASP A 6 -34.43 -17.40 -37.94
C ASP A 6 -34.97 -16.67 -36.71
N GLU A 7 -34.29 -16.91 -35.57
CA GLU A 7 -34.32 -16.10 -34.35
C GLU A 7 -33.51 -14.81 -34.55
N PRO A 8 -33.80 -13.70 -33.86
CA PRO A 8 -32.81 -12.64 -33.68
C PRO A 8 -32.00 -12.87 -32.39
N MET A 9 -30.69 -12.97 -32.63
CA MET A 9 -29.57 -13.15 -31.72
C MET A 9 -29.54 -12.22 -30.50
N MET A 10 -29.07 -12.78 -29.38
CA MET A 10 -28.34 -12.08 -28.34
C MET A 10 -27.15 -11.33 -28.96
N SER A 11 -27.03 -10.03 -28.69
CA SER A 11 -25.78 -9.30 -28.86
C SER A 11 -25.20 -9.01 -27.48
N ASP A 12 -24.42 -9.94 -26.95
CA ASP A 12 -23.40 -9.67 -25.93
C ASP A 12 -22.25 -8.94 -26.61
N ASP A 13 -22.35 -7.61 -26.72
CA ASP A 13 -21.19 -6.78 -27.05
C ASP A 13 -20.23 -6.79 -25.84
N PRO A 14 -18.96 -7.23 -25.99
CA PRO A 14 -17.96 -7.05 -24.95
C PRO A 14 -17.71 -5.56 -24.79
N GLN A 15 -18.30 -4.96 -23.76
CA GLN A 15 -18.04 -3.58 -23.41
C GLN A 15 -16.52 -3.41 -23.21
N PRO A 16 -15.83 -2.58 -24.01
CA PRO A 16 -14.39 -2.44 -23.90
C PRO A 16 -14.03 -1.94 -22.50
N PRO A 17 -12.97 -2.49 -21.87
CA PRO A 17 -12.57 -2.07 -20.54
C PRO A 17 -12.37 -0.55 -20.55
N SER A 18 -12.99 0.13 -19.58
CA SER A 18 -12.92 1.57 -19.44
C SER A 18 -11.45 2.01 -19.46
N LYS A 19 -11.11 2.95 -20.36
CA LYS A 19 -9.74 3.42 -20.61
C LYS A 19 -9.01 3.95 -19.36
N SER A 20 -9.74 4.20 -18.27
CA SER A 20 -9.20 4.57 -16.95
C SER A 20 -8.58 3.39 -16.19
N SER A 21 -9.10 2.17 -16.34
CA SER A 21 -8.63 0.98 -15.62
C SER A 21 -7.25 0.51 -16.10
N VAL A 22 -7.01 0.58 -17.41
CA VAL A 22 -5.75 0.13 -18.04
C VAL A 22 -4.54 0.94 -17.57
N ARG A 23 -4.69 2.27 -17.38
CA ARG A 23 -3.59 3.17 -16.99
C ARG A 23 -3.14 2.97 -15.54
N SER A 24 -4.07 2.66 -14.64
CA SER A 24 -3.76 2.44 -13.22
C SER A 24 -3.00 1.13 -13.00
N SER A 25 -3.36 0.09 -13.76
CA SER A 25 -2.68 -1.22 -13.73
C SER A 25 -1.24 -1.10 -14.24
N GLU A 26 -1.01 -0.40 -15.35
CA GLU A 26 0.32 -0.21 -15.93
C GLU A 26 1.26 0.57 -15.01
N TYR A 27 0.79 1.67 -14.40
CA TYR A 27 1.58 2.43 -13.43
C TYR A 27 2.02 1.59 -12.23
N PHE A 28 1.11 0.76 -11.68
CA PHE A 28 1.45 -0.13 -10.58
C PHE A 28 2.53 -1.13 -10.99
N GLN A 29 2.38 -1.78 -12.15
CA GLN A 29 3.34 -2.77 -12.63
C GLN A 29 4.73 -2.16 -12.91
N MET A 30 4.78 -0.95 -13.47
CA MET A 30 6.04 -0.30 -13.85
C MET A 30 6.73 0.46 -12.72
N THR A 31 5.98 1.01 -11.78
CA THR A 31 6.52 1.91 -10.75
C THR A 31 6.50 1.29 -9.36
N VAL A 32 5.36 0.71 -8.96
CA VAL A 32 5.17 0.26 -7.57
C VAL A 32 5.74 -1.13 -7.36
N LYS A 33 5.42 -2.08 -8.23
CA LYS A 33 5.84 -3.48 -8.11
C LYS A 33 7.37 -3.65 -7.99
N PRO A 34 8.22 -2.93 -8.76
CA PRO A 34 9.66 -3.01 -8.59
C PRO A 34 10.15 -2.53 -7.22
N LEU A 35 9.43 -1.62 -6.56
CA LEU A 35 9.79 -1.13 -5.21
C LEU A 35 9.46 -2.14 -4.10
N LEU A 36 8.62 -3.14 -4.39
CA LEU A 36 8.22 -4.20 -3.45
C LEU A 36 9.20 -5.37 -3.43
N GLU A 37 10.24 -5.35 -4.25
CA GLU A 37 11.29 -6.36 -4.28
C GLU A 37 12.19 -6.28 -3.05
N GLU A 38 12.78 -7.42 -2.68
CA GLU A 38 13.68 -7.50 -1.53
C GLU A 38 14.91 -6.60 -1.73
N GLY A 39 15.29 -5.85 -0.69
CA GLY A 39 16.44 -4.93 -0.72
C GLY A 39 16.10 -3.50 -1.13
N LYS A 40 14.90 -3.24 -1.65
CA LYS A 40 14.44 -1.89 -2.07
C LYS A 40 13.64 -1.14 -1.01
N ASP A 41 13.69 -1.55 0.26
CA ASP A 41 12.96 -0.91 1.36
C ASP A 41 13.19 0.61 1.44
N GLY A 42 14.42 1.06 1.16
CA GLY A 42 14.75 2.49 1.15
C GLY A 42 14.03 3.26 0.05
N GLU A 43 14.10 2.76 -1.19
CA GLU A 43 13.43 3.35 -2.35
C GLU A 43 11.91 3.35 -2.18
N LEU A 44 11.35 2.24 -1.66
CA LEU A 44 9.93 2.15 -1.33
C LEU A 44 9.51 3.23 -0.35
N ILE A 45 10.28 3.44 0.72
CA ILE A 45 9.94 4.46 1.72
C ILE A 45 10.07 5.88 1.15
N ASP A 46 11.08 6.14 0.32
CA ASP A 46 11.20 7.45 -0.33
C ASP A 46 10.03 7.71 -1.29
N TRP A 47 9.63 6.71 -2.08
CA TRP A 47 8.41 6.81 -2.89
C TRP A 47 7.15 7.04 -2.04
N LEU A 48 7.00 6.34 -0.91
CA LEU A 48 5.87 6.54 0.01
C LEU A 48 5.84 7.96 0.60
N LYS A 49 6.99 8.59 0.84
CA LYS A 49 7.06 10.01 1.21
C LYS A 49 6.70 10.91 0.04
N ASP A 50 7.07 10.52 -1.17
CA ASP A 50 6.82 11.32 -2.36
C ASP A 50 5.33 11.45 -2.68
N ILE A 51 4.59 10.34 -2.56
CA ILE A 51 3.13 10.30 -2.74
C ILE A 51 2.35 10.76 -1.50
N GLY A 52 3.04 11.11 -0.41
CA GLY A 52 2.43 11.68 0.80
C GLY A 52 1.84 10.68 1.80
N LEU A 53 2.08 9.36 1.63
CA LEU A 53 1.67 8.36 2.61
C LEU A 53 2.55 8.34 3.87
N LEU A 54 3.77 8.85 3.76
CA LEU A 54 4.69 9.08 4.87
C LEU A 54 5.13 10.55 4.91
N ARG A 55 5.48 11.04 6.10
CA ARG A 55 6.03 12.39 6.25
C ARG A 55 7.45 12.45 5.65
N ARG A 56 7.76 13.54 4.94
CA ARG A 56 9.12 13.85 4.47
C ARG A 56 10.05 14.33 5.60
N SER A 57 9.48 14.87 6.67
CA SER A 57 10.21 15.39 7.83
C SER A 57 9.38 15.21 9.11
N GLN A 58 10.06 14.93 10.22
CA GLN A 58 9.43 14.77 11.54
C GLN A 58 10.12 15.67 12.56
N LYS A 59 9.32 16.29 13.44
CA LYS A 59 9.84 17.00 14.62
C LYS A 59 9.79 16.09 15.84
N CYS A 60 10.77 16.23 16.72
CA CYS A 60 10.75 15.49 17.98
C CYS A 60 9.66 16.04 18.90
N THR A 61 8.89 15.15 19.53
CA THR A 61 7.83 15.50 20.50
C THR A 61 8.32 15.63 21.94
N ASN A 62 9.63 15.46 22.19
CA ASN A 62 10.18 15.67 23.53
C ASN A 62 10.23 17.18 23.84
N SER A 63 9.58 17.59 24.93
CA SER A 63 9.51 18.98 25.40
C SER A 63 10.89 19.58 25.68
N GLU A 64 11.87 18.79 26.10
CA GLU A 64 13.22 19.28 26.41
C GLU A 64 13.97 19.79 25.18
N CYS A 65 13.78 19.14 24.02
CA CYS A 65 14.44 19.52 22.77
C CYS A 65 13.56 20.36 21.84
N GLN A 66 12.27 20.51 22.17
CA GLN A 66 11.25 21.30 21.47
C GLN A 66 11.15 21.04 19.95
N GLY A 67 11.71 19.95 19.45
CA GLY A 67 11.77 19.65 18.01
C GLY A 67 12.51 20.72 17.19
N LEU A 68 13.49 21.43 17.78
CA LEU A 68 14.21 22.53 17.12
C LEU A 68 14.93 22.11 15.83
N LYS A 69 15.38 20.85 15.77
CA LYS A 69 15.95 20.24 14.56
C LYS A 69 15.04 19.12 14.07
N PRO A 70 14.91 18.93 12.74
CA PRO A 70 14.23 17.77 12.20
C PRO A 70 14.92 16.49 12.68
N MET A 71 14.13 15.44 12.84
CA MET A 71 14.64 14.12 13.18
C MET A 71 15.35 13.50 11.96
N ASP A 72 16.40 12.74 12.22
CA ASP A 72 17.12 11.98 11.21
C ASP A 72 16.36 10.69 10.89
N TRP A 73 16.32 10.30 9.63
CA TRP A 73 15.83 8.98 9.24
C TRP A 73 16.98 7.97 9.31
N LYS A 74 16.83 6.88 10.07
CA LYS A 74 17.90 5.89 10.30
C LYS A 74 17.43 4.47 10.10
N ARG A 75 18.28 3.64 9.49
CA ARG A 75 18.08 2.19 9.36
C ARG A 75 18.04 1.53 10.74
N ALA A 76 17.22 0.49 10.87
CA ALA A 76 17.07 -0.32 12.07
C ALA A 76 16.56 -1.73 11.77
N ARG A 77 16.79 -2.66 12.69
CA ARG A 77 16.30 -4.05 12.61
C ARG A 77 14.86 -4.15 13.13
N ILE A 78 13.94 -3.41 12.51
CA ILE A 78 12.50 -3.43 12.80
C ILE A 78 11.70 -3.73 11.52
N VAL A 79 10.38 -3.92 11.63
CA VAL A 79 9.50 -4.26 10.49
C VAL A 79 9.69 -3.31 9.30
N ASP A 80 9.72 -2.01 9.57
CA ASP A 80 9.85 -0.96 8.56
C ASP A 80 11.28 -0.70 8.10
N LYS A 81 12.26 -1.44 8.66
CA LYS A 81 13.70 -1.24 8.44
C LYS A 81 14.24 0.13 8.81
N PHE A 82 13.40 1.09 9.21
CA PHE A 82 13.80 2.44 9.55
C PHE A 82 12.93 3.11 10.62
N HIS A 83 13.50 4.09 11.33
CA HIS A 83 12.80 4.96 12.29
C HIS A 83 13.28 6.41 12.17
N TRP A 84 12.51 7.35 12.71
CA TRP A 84 12.96 8.70 13.00
C TRP A 84 13.78 8.72 14.29
N SER A 85 14.93 9.39 14.30
CA SER A 85 15.81 9.53 15.47
C SER A 85 16.12 11.01 15.71
N CYS A 86 15.81 11.52 16.90
CA CYS A 86 16.12 12.90 17.25
C CYS A 86 17.63 13.08 17.42
N PRO A 87 18.29 14.02 16.73
CA PRO A 87 19.73 14.22 16.87
C PRO A 87 20.12 14.71 18.26
N ALA A 88 19.24 15.45 18.95
CA ALA A 88 19.48 16.02 20.27
C ALA A 88 19.27 15.01 21.40
N CYS A 89 18.04 14.52 21.60
CA CYS A 89 17.69 13.65 22.74
C CYS A 89 17.68 12.15 22.41
N LYS A 90 18.03 11.76 21.17
CA LYS A 90 18.07 10.37 20.68
C LYS A 90 16.73 9.62 20.71
N LYS A 91 15.62 10.27 21.08
CA LYS A 91 14.27 9.71 21.03
C LYS A 91 13.96 9.17 19.64
N LYS A 92 13.35 7.99 19.59
CA LYS A 92 12.95 7.31 18.36
C LYS A 92 11.45 7.45 18.13
N ALA A 93 11.03 7.50 16.88
CA ALA A 93 9.62 7.44 16.50
C ALA A 93 9.45 6.57 15.25
N SER A 94 8.29 5.94 15.10
CA SER A 94 7.93 5.21 13.88
C SER A 94 7.94 6.15 12.69
N ILE A 95 8.39 5.66 11.52
CA ILE A 95 8.27 6.45 10.29
C ILE A 95 6.82 6.65 9.84
N ARG A 96 5.91 5.83 10.36
CA ARG A 96 4.46 5.91 10.13
C ARG A 96 3.76 6.89 11.07
N LEU A 97 4.49 7.56 11.96
CA LEU A 97 3.88 8.52 12.89
C LEU A 97 3.14 9.60 12.10
N ASP A 98 1.92 9.92 12.54
CA ASP A 98 1.03 10.91 11.90
C ASP A 98 0.75 10.62 10.41
N SER A 99 0.70 9.34 10.05
CA SER A 99 0.41 8.85 8.70
C SER A 99 -0.81 7.91 8.71
N PRO A 100 -1.55 7.77 7.59
CA PRO A 100 -2.66 6.82 7.48
C PRO A 100 -2.25 5.36 7.72
N LEU A 101 -0.93 5.08 7.73
CA LEU A 101 -0.39 3.75 7.90
C LEU A 101 0.02 3.43 9.35
N ALA A 102 -0.16 4.38 10.28
CA ALA A 102 0.29 4.28 11.67
C ALA A 102 -0.23 3.02 12.41
N ASP A 103 -1.47 2.62 12.12
CA ASP A 103 -2.17 1.55 12.83
C ASP A 103 -1.93 0.15 12.24
N PHE A 104 -1.17 0.04 11.16
CA PHE A 104 -0.80 -1.24 10.58
C PHE A 104 0.50 -1.76 11.19
N HIS A 105 0.46 -2.93 11.80
CA HIS A 105 1.62 -3.58 12.43
C HIS A 105 2.22 -4.68 11.54
N CYS A 106 2.45 -4.39 10.26
CA CYS A 106 3.05 -5.28 9.26
C CYS A 106 3.91 -4.48 8.28
N SER A 107 4.71 -5.14 7.43
CA SER A 107 5.56 -4.45 6.45
C SER A 107 4.75 -3.66 5.41
N PHE A 108 5.34 -2.62 4.81
CA PHE A 108 4.69 -1.88 3.73
C PHE A 108 4.33 -2.76 2.54
N LYS A 109 5.16 -3.77 2.26
CA LYS A 109 4.85 -4.76 1.22
C LYS A 109 3.50 -5.44 1.47
N ILE A 110 3.27 -5.95 2.68
CA ILE A 110 1.99 -6.59 3.02
C ILE A 110 0.83 -5.60 2.86
N ILE A 111 1.01 -4.35 3.30
CA ILE A 111 -0.02 -3.31 3.18
C ILE A 111 -0.36 -3.06 1.71
N LEU A 112 0.64 -2.80 0.88
CA LEU A 112 0.46 -2.46 -0.53
C LEU A 112 -0.07 -3.65 -1.34
N ASP A 113 0.42 -4.86 -1.11
CA ASP A 113 -0.11 -6.08 -1.74
C ASP A 113 -1.61 -6.28 -1.37
N THR A 114 -1.96 -6.07 -0.10
CA THR A 114 -3.35 -6.21 0.37
C THR A 114 -4.27 -5.15 -0.23
N ILE A 115 -3.82 -3.88 -0.30
CA ILE A 115 -4.57 -2.80 -0.94
C ILE A 115 -4.76 -3.10 -2.44
N THR A 116 -3.72 -3.61 -3.10
CA THR A 116 -3.78 -3.97 -4.52
C THR A 116 -4.81 -5.07 -4.76
N ALA A 117 -4.80 -6.14 -3.95
CA ALA A 117 -5.80 -7.19 -4.04
C ALA A 117 -7.23 -6.67 -3.87
N TRP A 118 -7.45 -5.74 -2.93
CA TRP A 118 -8.75 -5.08 -2.76
C TRP A 118 -9.13 -4.25 -3.98
N CYS A 119 -8.19 -3.48 -4.56
CA CYS A 119 -8.41 -2.72 -5.80
C CYS A 119 -8.74 -3.62 -7.00
N ASP A 120 -8.17 -4.84 -7.04
CA ASP A 120 -8.43 -5.84 -8.08
C ASP A 120 -9.75 -6.60 -7.86
N GLY A 121 -10.51 -6.28 -6.81
CA GLY A 121 -11.79 -6.90 -6.49
C GLY A 121 -11.69 -8.29 -5.87
N ILE A 122 -10.50 -8.69 -5.43
CA ILE A 122 -10.29 -9.96 -4.72
C ILE A 122 -11.00 -9.88 -3.36
N SER A 123 -11.76 -10.92 -3.01
CA SER A 123 -12.43 -10.96 -1.71
C SER A 123 -11.45 -11.17 -0.56
N LEU A 124 -11.78 -10.69 0.64
CA LEU A 124 -10.94 -10.91 1.83
C LEU A 124 -10.70 -12.42 2.10
N GLU A 125 -11.72 -13.24 1.89
CA GLU A 125 -11.67 -14.69 2.08
C GLU A 125 -10.70 -15.35 1.09
N GLU A 126 -10.79 -14.97 -0.18
CA GLU A 126 -9.89 -15.43 -1.24
C GLU A 126 -8.44 -14.99 -0.98
N TYR A 127 -8.24 -13.70 -0.69
CA TYR A 127 -6.90 -13.16 -0.41
C TYR A 127 -6.23 -13.88 0.76
N THR A 128 -6.95 -14.11 1.88
CA THR A 128 -6.40 -14.78 3.06
C THR A 128 -6.18 -16.28 2.86
N LYS A 129 -6.98 -16.93 2.00
CA LYS A 129 -6.78 -18.34 1.61
C LYS A 129 -5.48 -18.53 0.83
N GLU A 130 -5.18 -17.62 -0.10
CA GLU A 130 -3.96 -17.66 -0.92
C GLU A 130 -2.73 -17.16 -0.17
N ASN A 131 -2.89 -16.14 0.67
CA ASN A 131 -1.80 -15.47 1.39
C ASN A 131 -1.76 -15.88 2.87
N LYS A 132 -1.56 -17.18 3.14
CA LYS A 132 -1.58 -17.76 4.50
C LYS A 132 -0.56 -17.14 5.48
N SER A 133 0.48 -16.48 4.97
CA SER A 133 1.48 -15.77 5.77
C SER A 133 0.96 -14.45 6.34
N VAL A 134 -0.09 -13.88 5.75
CA VAL A 134 -0.72 -12.65 6.21
C VAL A 134 -1.80 -13.00 7.24
N LYS A 135 -1.67 -12.47 8.46
CA LYS A 135 -2.69 -12.66 9.51
C LYS A 135 -4.02 -12.07 9.04
N ALA A 136 -5.11 -12.86 9.10
CA ALA A 136 -6.44 -12.43 8.67
C ALA A 136 -6.91 -11.12 9.33
N VAL A 137 -6.56 -10.90 10.60
CA VAL A 137 -6.88 -9.64 11.32
C VAL A 137 -6.25 -8.41 10.65
N ILE A 138 -5.04 -8.55 10.11
CA ILE A 138 -4.34 -7.48 9.41
C ILE A 138 -5.01 -7.20 8.06
N ALA A 139 -5.24 -8.26 7.27
CA ALA A 139 -5.91 -8.14 5.98
C ALA A 139 -7.30 -7.49 6.13
N LYS A 140 -8.09 -7.96 7.12
CA LYS A 140 -9.40 -7.39 7.44
C LYS A 140 -9.34 -5.90 7.77
N ARG A 141 -8.36 -5.47 8.57
CA ARG A 141 -8.20 -4.06 8.92
C ARG A 141 -7.90 -3.19 7.69
N ILE A 142 -7.03 -3.67 6.80
CA ILE A 142 -6.70 -2.96 5.56
C ILE A 142 -7.94 -2.85 4.65
N TYR A 143 -8.65 -3.96 4.41
CA TYR A 143 -9.88 -3.98 3.60
C TYR A 143 -10.94 -3.02 4.12
N ASN A 144 -11.15 -3.01 5.44
CA ASN A 144 -12.09 -2.08 6.07
C ASN A 144 -11.65 -0.62 5.82
N THR A 145 -10.35 -0.33 5.95
CA THR A 145 -9.80 1.02 5.72
C THR A 145 -10.01 1.49 4.27
N CYS A 146 -9.92 0.59 3.29
CA CYS A 146 -10.16 0.91 1.88
C CYS A 146 -11.64 1.12 1.53
N THR A 147 -12.55 0.57 2.35
CA THR A 147 -14.01 0.64 2.13
C THR A 147 -14.67 1.80 2.88
N THR A 148 -13.94 2.48 3.76
CA THR A 148 -14.45 3.61 4.56
C THR A 148 -14.16 4.92 3.86
#